data_AF-A0A7Z0DP64-F1
#
_entry.id   AF-A0A7Z0DP64-F1
#
_cell.length_a   1.000
_cell.length_b   1.000
_cell.length_c   1.000
_cell.angle_alpha   90.00
_cell.angle_beta   90.00
_cell.angle_gamma   90.00
#
_symmetry.space_group_name_H-M   'P 1'
#
loop_
_entity.id
_entity.type
_entity.pdbx_description
1 polymer ?
#
loop_
_entity_poly.entity_id
_entity_poly.type
_entity_poly.pdbx_seq_one_letter_code
_entity_poly.pdbx_strand_id
1 'polypeptide(L)'
;MARRVIVHVGAMKSGTTSLQHALYAHREHLTDLGILVPGRTWRDQADAAWNLRGLQTSLAGDRSIEGAWQRLVDEIDAWHGTAVISAELLAPVGGDVVEKLLASLPSPEIVLSVRDLNRNLPAMWQEVVQNGEVWSWSDFVAAARARRPRRLFPGRLTASSRFWSEQDAVGIARRWSVAGPVHVVTVPGPDAPGGALLERFGEVIGFSFEDVRTRRPQNASLGVVRTDLLRRLNLALDARELSFPAGIRLRKHVLAKRLMPGLDVEDERIGLRVEPWVERAANQQVVGVQRLGVSLHGDWSDLTPVEVDGADPSAVTDDRTAAAAAATHVELRAWLVHRAETNPRPGWGPETVPEWEPDAAAPAGRACAEAVEALADLVEWAVRRTRARHTARA
;
A
#
# COMPACT_ATOMS: atom_id res chain seq x y z
N MET A 1 -6.60 -31.05 5.20
CA MET A 1 -6.74 -29.71 5.77
C MET A 1 -5.48 -29.41 6.54
N ALA A 2 -4.87 -28.26 6.28
CA ALA A 2 -3.63 -27.87 6.95
C ALA A 2 -3.82 -27.95 8.47
N ARG A 3 -2.85 -28.58 9.16
CA ARG A 3 -2.88 -28.72 10.62
C ARG A 3 -2.81 -27.37 11.33
N ARG A 4 -2.18 -26.38 10.68
CA ARG A 4 -1.96 -25.04 11.22
C ARG A 4 -2.17 -24.02 10.10
N VAL A 5 -3.03 -23.03 10.34
CA VAL A 5 -3.28 -21.93 9.39
C VAL A 5 -2.88 -20.62 10.05
N ILE A 6 -1.98 -19.89 9.40
CA ILE A 6 -1.45 -18.61 9.87
C ILE A 6 -1.94 -17.52 8.92
N VAL A 7 -2.61 -16.51 9.45
CA VAL A 7 -3.13 -15.38 8.68
C VAL A 7 -2.43 -14.12 9.16
N HIS A 8 -1.44 -13.68 8.40
CA HIS A 8 -0.80 -12.40 8.58
C HIS A 8 -1.65 -11.30 7.96
N VAL A 9 -2.27 -10.48 8.82
CA VAL A 9 -3.28 -9.49 8.44
C VAL A 9 -2.71 -8.09 8.24
N GLY A 10 -1.40 -7.89 8.28
CA GLY A 10 -0.77 -6.57 8.27
C GLY A 10 -0.22 -6.21 9.64
N ALA A 11 -0.12 -4.96 10.06
CA ALA A 11 -0.79 -3.76 9.56
C ALA A 11 -0.24 -3.23 8.21
N MET A 12 -0.87 -2.20 7.64
CA MET A 12 -0.31 -1.58 6.45
C MET A 12 0.98 -0.83 6.79
N LYS A 13 1.97 -0.87 5.89
CA LYS A 13 3.28 -0.18 6.03
C LYS A 13 4.16 -0.67 7.19
N SER A 14 3.88 -1.84 7.75
CA SER A 14 4.70 -2.56 8.73
C SER A 14 5.65 -3.60 8.08
N GLY A 15 6.18 -3.32 6.88
CA GLY A 15 7.14 -4.23 6.21
C GLY A 15 6.53 -5.46 5.54
N THR A 16 5.20 -5.48 5.37
CA THR A 16 4.43 -6.57 4.74
C THR A 16 4.99 -6.98 3.38
N THR A 17 5.39 -6.02 2.55
CA THR A 17 5.99 -6.30 1.23
C THR A 17 7.30 -7.10 1.33
N SER A 18 8.12 -6.85 2.35
CA SER A 18 9.35 -7.61 2.55
C SER A 18 9.05 -9.06 2.96
N LEU A 19 8.08 -9.25 3.86
CA LEU A 19 7.63 -10.57 4.30
C LEU A 19 7.02 -11.38 3.14
N GLN A 20 6.12 -10.74 2.38
CA GLN A 20 5.49 -11.36 1.21
C GLN A 20 6.52 -11.70 0.14
N HIS A 21 7.48 -10.81 -0.13
CA HIS A 21 8.56 -11.11 -1.07
C HIS A 21 9.38 -12.33 -0.62
N ALA A 22 9.72 -12.43 0.66
CA ALA A 22 10.45 -13.59 1.20
C ALA A 22 9.66 -14.89 1.06
N LEU A 23 8.37 -14.89 1.41
CA LEU A 23 7.49 -16.05 1.29
C LEU A 23 7.44 -16.58 -0.15
N TYR A 24 7.32 -15.70 -1.14
CA TYR A 24 7.25 -16.12 -2.54
C TYR A 24 8.63 -16.42 -3.14
N ALA A 25 9.69 -15.77 -2.68
CA ALA A 25 11.06 -16.07 -3.11
C ALA A 25 11.49 -17.48 -2.70
N HIS A 26 10.99 -17.98 -1.57
CA HIS A 26 11.36 -19.27 -0.99
C HIS A 26 10.21 -20.27 -0.94
N ARG A 27 9.18 -20.07 -1.76
CA ARG A 27 7.94 -20.86 -1.72
C ARG A 27 8.18 -22.37 -1.89
N GLU A 28 9.06 -22.76 -2.81
CA GLU A 28 9.40 -24.17 -3.05
C GLU A 28 10.07 -24.78 -1.82
N HIS A 29 11.09 -24.11 -1.28
CA HIS A 29 11.79 -24.57 -0.08
C HIS A 29 10.87 -24.65 1.16
N LEU A 30 9.97 -23.67 1.34
CA LEU A 30 8.95 -23.71 2.37
C LEU A 30 8.01 -24.91 2.19
N THR A 31 7.64 -25.23 0.95
CA THR A 31 6.77 -26.37 0.63
C THR A 31 7.44 -27.70 1.01
N ASP A 32 8.73 -27.86 0.71
CA ASP A 32 9.53 -29.05 1.09
C ASP A 32 9.59 -29.24 2.61
N LEU A 33 9.52 -28.15 3.38
CA LEU A 33 9.49 -28.16 4.84
C LEU A 33 8.07 -28.26 5.42
N GLY A 34 7.05 -28.50 4.60
CA GLY A 34 5.68 -28.64 5.06
C GLY A 34 4.93 -27.32 5.26
N ILE A 35 5.44 -26.20 4.74
CA ILE A 35 4.82 -24.85 4.83
C ILE A 35 4.29 -24.43 3.45
N LEU A 36 2.97 -24.46 3.29
CA LEU A 36 2.29 -23.96 2.11
C LEU A 36 2.15 -22.43 2.14
N VAL A 37 2.53 -21.79 1.04
CA VAL A 37 2.10 -20.42 0.71
C VAL A 37 1.09 -20.53 -0.44
N PRO A 38 -0.23 -20.45 -0.17
CA PRO A 38 -1.26 -20.70 -1.16
C PRO A 38 -1.29 -19.58 -2.21
N GLY A 39 -1.62 -19.94 -3.44
CA GLY A 39 -1.51 -19.07 -4.60
C GLY A 39 -0.12 -19.12 -5.26
N ARG A 40 -0.05 -18.71 -6.53
CA ARG A 40 1.17 -18.73 -7.34
C ARG A 40 2.00 -17.48 -7.14
N THR A 41 1.34 -16.36 -6.87
CA THR A 41 1.95 -15.05 -6.63
C THR A 41 1.21 -14.34 -5.52
N TRP A 42 1.85 -13.35 -4.88
CA TRP A 42 1.19 -12.50 -3.88
C TRP A 42 -0.13 -11.89 -4.38
N ARG A 43 -0.24 -11.62 -5.69
CA ARG A 43 -1.46 -11.08 -6.28
C ARG A 43 -2.66 -12.00 -6.08
N ASP A 44 -2.46 -13.32 -6.06
CA ASP A 44 -3.54 -14.28 -5.84
C ASP A 44 -4.11 -14.15 -4.41
N GLN A 45 -3.25 -13.94 -3.41
CA GLN A 45 -3.68 -13.64 -2.04
C GLN A 45 -4.33 -12.27 -1.90
N ALA A 46 -3.84 -11.26 -2.61
CA ALA A 46 -4.49 -9.94 -2.63
C ALA A 46 -5.89 -10.01 -3.26
N ASP A 47 -6.04 -10.70 -4.40
CA ASP A 47 -7.31 -10.92 -5.07
C ASP A 47 -8.28 -11.73 -4.19
N ALA A 48 -7.79 -12.76 -3.49
CA ALA A 48 -8.58 -13.54 -2.54
C ALA A 48 -9.08 -12.68 -1.36
N ALA A 49 -8.23 -11.82 -0.79
CA ALA A 49 -8.63 -10.90 0.27
C ALA A 49 -9.68 -9.89 -0.21
N TRP A 50 -9.58 -9.38 -1.44
CA TRP A 50 -10.60 -8.53 -2.04
C TRP A 50 -11.92 -9.28 -2.29
N ASN A 51 -11.83 -10.54 -2.75
CA ASN A 51 -13.00 -11.37 -2.99
C ASN A 51 -13.75 -11.69 -1.68
N LEU A 52 -13.02 -12.01 -0.61
CA LEU A 52 -13.59 -12.20 0.72
C LEU A 52 -14.30 -10.93 1.25
N ARG A 53 -13.79 -9.75 0.87
CA ARG A 53 -14.40 -8.44 1.15
C ARG A 53 -15.58 -8.09 0.22
N GLY A 54 -15.96 -8.99 -0.70
CA GLY A 54 -17.16 -8.88 -1.54
C GLY A 54 -16.91 -8.43 -2.98
N LEU A 55 -15.67 -8.18 -3.39
CA LEU A 55 -15.39 -7.81 -4.79
C LEU A 55 -15.41 -9.05 -5.71
N GLN A 56 -16.01 -8.90 -6.90
CA GLN A 56 -15.98 -9.95 -7.93
C GLN A 56 -15.00 -9.64 -9.07
N THR A 57 -14.54 -8.39 -9.15
CA THR A 57 -13.56 -7.94 -10.14
C THR A 57 -12.36 -7.33 -9.42
N SER A 58 -11.17 -7.46 -10.03
CA SER A 58 -9.94 -6.82 -9.55
C SER A 58 -10.16 -5.32 -9.30
N LEU A 59 -9.35 -4.73 -8.42
CA LEU A 59 -9.42 -3.29 -8.14
C LEU A 59 -9.22 -2.41 -9.39
N ALA A 60 -8.52 -2.93 -10.41
CA ALA A 60 -8.32 -2.27 -11.69
C ALA A 60 -9.50 -2.45 -12.67
N GLY A 61 -10.50 -3.28 -12.33
CA GLY A 61 -11.68 -3.53 -13.15
C GLY A 61 -11.45 -4.45 -14.36
N ASP A 62 -10.26 -5.06 -14.48
CA ASP A 62 -9.80 -5.68 -15.73
C ASP A 62 -9.85 -7.21 -15.76
N ARG A 63 -10.23 -7.85 -14.64
CA ARG A 63 -10.19 -9.31 -14.47
C ARG A 63 -11.14 -9.76 -13.37
N SER A 64 -11.84 -10.87 -13.59
CA SER A 64 -12.64 -11.52 -12.55
C SER A 64 -11.74 -12.08 -11.44
N ILE A 65 -12.15 -11.86 -10.19
CA ILE A 65 -11.57 -12.45 -8.98
C ILE A 65 -12.59 -13.33 -8.25
N GLU A 66 -13.70 -13.66 -8.91
CA GLU A 66 -14.71 -14.57 -8.38
C GLU A 66 -14.08 -15.92 -7.98
N GLY A 67 -14.47 -16.41 -6.81
CA GLY A 67 -13.93 -17.63 -6.21
C GLY A 67 -12.45 -17.56 -5.82
N ALA A 68 -11.79 -16.39 -5.86
CA ALA A 68 -10.38 -16.28 -5.49
C ALA A 68 -10.12 -16.69 -4.05
N TRP A 69 -11.03 -16.35 -3.12
CA TRP A 69 -10.94 -16.81 -1.75
C TRP A 69 -11.06 -18.33 -1.66
N GLN A 70 -12.09 -18.91 -2.27
CA GLN A 70 -12.33 -20.36 -2.23
C GLN A 70 -11.15 -21.16 -2.80
N ARG A 71 -10.51 -20.69 -3.88
CA ARG A 71 -9.33 -21.37 -4.44
C ARG A 71 -8.17 -21.49 -3.43
N LEU A 72 -7.94 -20.46 -2.62
CA LEU A 72 -6.91 -20.54 -1.57
C LEU A 72 -7.33 -21.48 -0.44
N VAL A 73 -8.61 -21.49 -0.07
CA VAL A 73 -9.16 -22.41 0.92
C VAL A 73 -8.99 -23.86 0.44
N ASP A 74 -9.29 -24.16 -0.83
CA ASP A 74 -9.13 -25.48 -1.41
C ASP A 74 -7.65 -25.94 -1.39
N GLU A 75 -6.70 -25.05 -1.68
CA GLU A 75 -5.26 -25.34 -1.56
C GLU A 75 -4.86 -25.65 -0.10
N ILE A 76 -5.40 -24.91 0.86
CA ILE A 76 -5.15 -25.11 2.30
C ILE A 76 -5.79 -26.43 2.79
N ASP A 77 -6.97 -26.76 2.29
CA ASP A 77 -7.69 -27.98 2.62
C ASP A 77 -7.01 -29.23 2.05
N ALA A 78 -6.33 -29.11 0.91
CA ALA A 78 -5.52 -30.18 0.34
C ALA A 78 -4.15 -30.36 1.03
N TRP A 79 -3.73 -29.43 1.90
CA TRP A 79 -2.45 -29.50 2.60
C TRP A 79 -2.57 -30.21 3.96
N HIS A 80 -1.44 -30.70 4.49
CA HIS A 80 -1.38 -31.39 5.79
C HIS A 80 -0.49 -30.68 6.83
N GLY A 81 0.43 -29.83 6.39
CA GLY A 81 1.34 -29.08 7.26
C GLY A 81 0.81 -27.71 7.69
N THR A 82 1.68 -26.70 7.68
CA THR A 82 1.33 -25.30 7.96
C THR A 82 0.93 -24.60 6.66
N ALA A 83 -0.04 -23.69 6.69
CA ALA A 83 -0.35 -22.80 5.58
C ALA A 83 -0.27 -21.33 6.02
N VAL A 84 0.27 -20.45 5.18
CA VAL A 84 0.50 -19.03 5.49
C VAL A 84 -0.15 -18.11 4.46
N ILE A 85 -1.18 -17.37 4.89
CA ILE A 85 -1.76 -16.24 4.14
C ILE A 85 -1.14 -14.95 4.67
N SER A 86 -0.69 -14.06 3.79
CA SER A 86 -0.09 -12.78 4.12
C SER A 86 -0.72 -11.65 3.30
N ALA A 87 -1.79 -11.08 3.82
CA ALA A 87 -2.59 -10.06 3.14
C ALA A 87 -3.00 -8.94 4.12
N GLU A 88 -2.31 -7.81 4.05
CA GLU A 88 -2.55 -6.64 4.90
C GLU A 88 -3.91 -5.97 4.68
N LEU A 89 -4.54 -6.28 3.56
CA LEU A 89 -5.90 -5.86 3.21
C LEU A 89 -6.96 -6.41 4.18
N LEU A 90 -6.59 -7.39 5.02
CA LEU A 90 -7.43 -7.98 6.04
C LEU A 90 -7.40 -7.21 7.37
N ALA A 91 -6.34 -6.48 7.71
CA ALA A 91 -6.29 -5.69 8.96
C ALA A 91 -7.52 -4.81 9.20
N PRO A 92 -7.96 -3.96 8.24
CA PRO A 92 -9.02 -2.98 8.47
C PRO A 92 -10.44 -3.54 8.31
N VAL A 93 -10.63 -4.85 8.09
CA VAL A 93 -11.95 -5.41 7.75
C VAL A 93 -12.93 -5.39 8.93
N GLY A 94 -14.23 -5.44 8.63
CA GLY A 94 -15.31 -5.54 9.61
C GLY A 94 -15.48 -6.96 10.16
N GLY A 95 -16.32 -7.10 11.19
CA GLY A 95 -16.60 -8.40 11.82
C GLY A 95 -17.24 -9.40 10.87
N ASP A 96 -18.04 -8.93 9.91
CA ASP A 96 -18.67 -9.76 8.86
C ASP A 96 -17.64 -10.49 7.99
N VAL A 97 -16.50 -9.84 7.69
CA VAL A 97 -15.41 -10.44 6.92
C VAL A 97 -14.61 -11.41 7.78
N VAL A 98 -14.43 -11.11 9.08
CA VAL A 98 -13.79 -12.04 10.03
C VAL A 98 -14.62 -13.32 10.18
N GLU A 99 -15.95 -13.21 10.29
CA GLU A 99 -16.87 -14.34 10.33
C GLU A 99 -16.80 -15.21 9.06
N LYS A 100 -16.77 -14.57 7.87
CA LYS A 100 -16.59 -15.30 6.60
C LYS A 100 -15.25 -16.05 6.54
N LEU A 101 -14.18 -15.42 7.02
CA LEU A 101 -12.88 -16.07 7.10
C LEU A 101 -12.96 -17.30 8.02
N LEU A 102 -13.54 -17.15 9.21
CA LEU A 102 -13.68 -18.22 10.18
C LEU A 102 -14.55 -19.38 9.71
N ALA A 103 -15.59 -19.10 8.92
CA ALA A 103 -16.41 -20.13 8.30
C ALA A 103 -15.60 -20.99 7.30
N SER A 104 -14.56 -20.43 6.70
CA SER A 104 -13.71 -21.12 5.72
C SER A 104 -12.46 -21.75 6.35
N LEU A 105 -11.89 -21.10 7.36
CA LEU A 105 -10.64 -21.45 8.02
C LEU A 105 -10.86 -21.42 9.53
N PRO A 106 -11.29 -22.52 10.17
CA PRO A 106 -11.52 -22.55 11.61
C PRO A 106 -10.20 -22.47 12.39
N SER A 107 -10.21 -21.67 13.46
CA SER A 107 -9.10 -21.52 14.43
C SER A 107 -7.74 -21.11 13.85
N PRO A 108 -7.65 -20.08 12.99
CA PRO A 108 -6.38 -19.61 12.48
C PRO A 108 -5.58 -18.88 13.58
N GLU A 109 -4.25 -18.93 13.48
CA GLU A 109 -3.37 -18.05 14.23
C GLU A 109 -3.20 -16.74 13.46
N ILE A 110 -3.44 -15.61 14.13
CA ILE A 110 -3.39 -14.30 13.51
C ILE A 110 -2.05 -13.66 13.75
N VAL A 111 -1.43 -13.11 12.71
CA VAL A 111 -0.19 -12.34 12.82
C VAL A 111 -0.45 -10.88 12.49
N LEU A 112 -0.15 -10.01 13.45
CA LEU A 112 -0.21 -8.57 13.32
C LEU A 112 1.22 -7.99 13.42
N SER A 113 1.82 -7.68 12.28
CA SER A 113 3.00 -6.81 12.22
C SER A 113 2.66 -5.36 12.61
N VAL A 114 3.48 -4.74 13.46
CA VAL A 114 3.24 -3.38 13.95
C VAL A 114 4.52 -2.57 13.87
N ARG A 115 4.43 -1.36 13.33
CA ARG A 115 5.52 -0.37 13.29
C ARG A 115 5.14 0.82 14.18
N ASP A 116 6.14 1.53 14.71
CA ASP A 116 5.88 2.76 15.46
C ASP A 116 5.07 3.77 14.62
N LEU A 117 4.26 4.56 15.32
CA LEU A 117 3.29 5.44 14.68
C LEU A 117 3.94 6.59 13.89
N ASN A 118 5.09 7.10 14.33
CA ASN A 118 5.72 8.25 13.70
C ASN A 118 6.28 7.90 12.32
N ARG A 119 6.94 6.73 12.18
CA ARG A 119 7.36 6.23 10.87
C ARG A 119 6.17 5.84 9.97
N ASN A 120 5.02 5.49 10.55
CA ASN A 120 3.83 5.12 9.78
C ASN A 120 3.07 6.32 9.19
N LEU A 121 3.05 7.48 9.85
CA LEU A 121 2.36 8.67 9.34
C LEU A 121 2.79 9.09 7.92
N PRO A 122 4.08 9.36 7.64
CA PRO A 122 4.53 9.74 6.29
C PRO A 122 4.38 8.59 5.30
N ALA A 123 4.64 7.35 5.73
CA ALA A 123 4.47 6.17 4.88
C ALA A 123 3.02 5.94 4.46
N MET A 124 2.07 6.20 5.36
CA MET A 124 0.63 6.09 5.09
C MET A 124 0.13 7.23 4.23
N TRP A 125 0.53 8.48 4.50
CA TRP A 125 0.16 9.62 3.66
C TRP A 125 0.61 9.39 2.21
N GLN A 126 1.86 9.00 2.01
CA GLN A 126 2.36 8.63 0.69
C GLN A 126 1.56 7.49 0.05
N GLU A 127 1.23 6.44 0.81
CA GLU A 127 0.46 5.31 0.29
C GLU A 127 -0.94 5.74 -0.17
N VAL A 128 -1.64 6.56 0.61
CA VAL A 128 -2.99 7.00 0.26
C VAL A 128 -2.98 7.95 -0.95
N VAL A 129 -1.99 8.83 -1.07
CA VAL A 129 -1.79 9.67 -2.26
C VAL A 129 -1.51 8.82 -3.50
N GLN A 130 -0.65 7.80 -3.40
CA GLN A 130 -0.42 6.84 -4.50
C GLN A 130 -1.68 6.02 -4.85
N ASN A 131 -2.60 5.88 -3.90
CA ASN A 131 -3.90 5.27 -4.08
C ASN A 131 -4.99 6.29 -4.44
N GLY A 132 -4.62 7.49 -4.88
CA GLY A 132 -5.56 8.45 -5.47
C GLY A 132 -6.16 9.46 -4.50
N GLU A 133 -5.87 9.40 -3.20
CA GLU A 133 -6.36 10.41 -2.26
C GLU A 133 -5.71 11.78 -2.50
N VAL A 134 -6.43 12.84 -2.14
CA VAL A 134 -6.07 14.24 -2.42
C VAL A 134 -5.67 15.04 -1.16
N TRP A 135 -5.69 14.41 0.00
CA TRP A 135 -5.42 15.06 1.28
C TRP A 135 -4.01 15.67 1.32
N SER A 136 -3.93 16.96 1.67
CA SER A 136 -2.66 17.59 1.96
C SER A 136 -1.97 16.92 3.17
N TRP A 137 -0.66 17.09 3.29
CA TRP A 137 0.08 16.56 4.43
C TRP A 137 -0.44 17.12 5.77
N SER A 138 -0.64 18.43 5.83
CA SER A 138 -1.15 19.12 7.02
C SER A 138 -2.55 18.63 7.40
N ASP A 139 -3.46 18.46 6.43
CA ASP A 139 -4.80 17.94 6.68
C ASP A 139 -4.76 16.49 7.16
N PHE A 140 -3.89 15.67 6.58
CA PHE A 140 -3.74 14.26 6.94
C PHE A 140 -3.24 14.11 8.39
N VAL A 141 -2.18 14.83 8.76
CA VAL A 141 -1.62 14.80 10.14
C VAL A 141 -2.61 15.38 11.14
N ALA A 142 -3.26 16.51 10.81
CA ALA A 142 -4.28 17.10 11.66
C ALA A 142 -5.45 16.13 11.88
N ALA A 143 -5.91 15.44 10.84
CA ALA A 143 -6.96 14.44 10.93
C ALA A 143 -6.54 13.21 11.75
N ALA A 144 -5.31 12.71 11.58
CA ALA A 144 -4.78 11.62 12.38
C ALA A 144 -4.73 11.99 13.88
N ARG A 145 -4.33 13.24 14.19
CA ARG A 145 -4.30 13.80 15.55
C ARG A 145 -5.69 14.01 16.15
N ALA A 146 -6.68 14.42 15.35
CA ALA A 146 -8.00 14.87 15.82
C ALA A 146 -8.81 13.81 16.60
N ARG A 147 -8.49 12.51 16.48
CA ARG A 147 -8.74 11.36 17.40
C ARG A 147 -8.80 10.05 16.62
N ARG A 148 -8.50 8.92 17.29
CA ARG A 148 -8.98 7.59 16.86
C ARG A 148 -10.51 7.62 16.76
N PRO A 149 -11.12 7.29 15.61
CA PRO A 149 -12.56 7.12 15.56
C PRO A 149 -12.94 6.02 16.54
N ARG A 150 -13.66 6.36 17.62
CA ARG A 150 -14.22 5.34 18.54
C ARG A 150 -15.23 4.43 17.82
N ARG A 151 -15.75 4.87 16.67
CA ARG A 151 -16.58 4.14 15.73
C ARG A 151 -16.22 4.58 14.32
N LEU A 152 -15.99 3.63 13.41
CA LEU A 152 -15.99 3.91 11.97
C LEU A 152 -17.43 4.20 11.58
N PHE A 153 -17.72 5.41 11.09
CA PHE A 153 -19.04 5.75 10.57
C PHE A 153 -19.13 5.28 9.12
N PRO A 154 -20.08 4.39 8.76
CA PRO A 154 -20.32 4.02 7.38
C PRO A 154 -20.65 5.27 6.54
N GLY A 155 -19.95 5.46 5.42
CA GLY A 155 -20.29 6.50 4.42
C GLY A 155 -19.44 7.77 4.42
N ARG A 156 -18.53 7.98 5.39
CA ARG A 156 -17.54 9.09 5.30
C ARG A 156 -16.13 8.59 5.60
N LEU A 157 -15.41 8.20 4.55
CA LEU A 157 -13.97 7.95 4.65
C LEU A 157 -13.28 9.31 4.84
N THR A 158 -12.56 9.48 5.94
CA THR A 158 -11.74 10.65 6.22
C THR A 158 -10.29 10.20 6.34
N ALA A 159 -9.33 11.13 6.20
CA ALA A 159 -7.92 10.83 6.46
C ALA A 159 -7.71 10.14 7.82
N SER A 160 -8.45 10.58 8.84
CA SER A 160 -8.44 10.00 10.19
C SER A 160 -8.96 8.57 10.22
N SER A 161 -10.17 8.33 9.67
CA SER A 161 -10.76 7.00 9.70
C SER A 161 -9.97 6.01 8.85
N ARG A 162 -9.41 6.48 7.72
CA ARG A 162 -8.50 5.70 6.88
C ARG A 162 -7.26 5.29 7.66
N PHE A 163 -6.49 6.26 8.17
CA PHE A 163 -5.27 5.99 8.92
C PHE A 163 -5.51 5.03 10.08
N TRP A 164 -6.47 5.34 10.96
CA TRP A 164 -6.69 4.52 12.14
C TRP A 164 -7.29 3.14 11.84
N SER A 165 -8.09 2.99 10.77
CA SER A 165 -8.57 1.65 10.39
C SER A 165 -7.43 0.69 10.03
N GLU A 166 -6.32 1.24 9.52
CA GLU A 166 -5.17 0.48 9.03
C GLU A 166 -4.00 0.42 10.02
N GLN A 167 -4.00 1.29 11.04
CA GLN A 167 -2.87 1.47 11.97
C GLN A 167 -3.23 1.26 13.45
N ASP A 168 -4.51 1.18 13.81
CA ASP A 168 -4.95 0.93 15.19
C ASP A 168 -4.65 -0.52 15.60
N ALA A 169 -3.45 -0.77 16.11
CA ALA A 169 -3.05 -2.12 16.51
C ALA A 169 -3.95 -2.70 17.62
N VAL A 170 -4.50 -1.88 18.52
CA VAL A 170 -5.41 -2.34 19.58
C VAL A 170 -6.74 -2.80 18.99
N GLY A 171 -7.33 -1.99 18.11
CA GLY A 171 -8.59 -2.26 17.44
C GLY A 171 -8.49 -3.45 16.49
N ILE A 172 -7.40 -3.55 15.74
CA ILE A 172 -7.12 -4.67 14.85
C ILE A 172 -6.92 -5.95 15.67
N ALA A 173 -6.01 -5.95 16.65
CA ALA A 173 -5.74 -7.13 17.48
C ALA A 173 -7.00 -7.62 18.22
N ARG A 174 -7.78 -6.71 18.81
CA ARG A 174 -9.04 -7.06 19.49
C ARG A 174 -10.07 -7.64 18.54
N ARG A 175 -10.18 -7.10 17.33
CA ARG A 175 -11.14 -7.61 16.33
C ARG A 175 -10.75 -9.02 15.90
N TRP A 176 -9.46 -9.25 15.68
CA TRP A 176 -8.96 -10.53 15.21
C TRP A 176 -8.77 -11.58 16.31
N SER A 177 -8.68 -11.19 17.59
CA SER A 177 -8.60 -12.15 18.70
C SER A 177 -9.84 -13.02 18.86
N VAL A 178 -10.96 -12.67 18.22
CA VAL A 178 -12.14 -13.54 18.17
C VAL A 178 -11.93 -14.74 17.24
N ALA A 179 -10.99 -14.65 16.31
CA ALA A 179 -10.69 -15.71 15.35
C ALA A 179 -9.73 -16.76 15.92
N GLY A 180 -8.75 -16.31 16.69
CA GLY A 180 -7.76 -17.19 17.32
C GLY A 180 -6.65 -16.40 18.02
N PRO A 181 -5.59 -17.08 18.46
CA PRO A 181 -4.43 -16.45 19.08
C PRO A 181 -3.82 -15.37 18.18
N VAL A 182 -3.37 -14.27 18.79
CA VAL A 182 -2.77 -13.14 18.07
C VAL A 182 -1.29 -13.07 18.41
N HIS A 183 -0.45 -13.15 17.38
CA HIS A 183 0.97 -12.87 17.39
C HIS A 183 1.20 -11.43 16.95
N VAL A 184 1.93 -10.65 17.74
CA VAL A 184 2.36 -9.29 17.36
C VAL A 184 3.83 -9.34 16.98
N VAL A 185 4.14 -8.99 15.73
CA VAL A 185 5.51 -8.92 15.20
C VAL A 185 5.91 -7.46 15.08
N THR A 186 6.84 -6.98 15.91
CA THR A 186 7.23 -5.57 15.83
C THR A 186 8.22 -5.34 14.68
N VAL A 187 8.04 -4.23 13.95
CA VAL A 187 8.99 -3.77 12.95
C VAL A 187 10.10 -3.03 13.68
N PRO A 188 11.35 -3.50 13.56
CA PRO A 188 12.41 -2.98 14.38
C PRO A 188 12.79 -1.54 14.01
N GLY A 189 13.52 -0.87 14.90
CA GLY A 189 14.06 0.48 14.70
C GLY A 189 14.96 0.59 13.45
N PRO A 190 15.26 1.83 12.99
CA PRO A 190 16.11 2.05 11.80
C PRO A 190 17.52 1.46 11.94
N ASP A 191 18.06 1.40 13.16
CA ASP A 191 19.42 0.91 13.44
C ASP A 191 19.50 -0.61 13.64
N ALA A 192 18.35 -1.31 13.54
CA ALA A 192 18.30 -2.74 13.81
C ALA A 192 18.87 -3.58 12.66
N PRO A 193 19.30 -4.82 12.96
CA PRO A 193 19.76 -5.75 11.95
C PRO A 193 18.75 -5.96 10.84
N GLY A 194 19.29 -6.10 9.64
CA GLY A 194 18.49 -6.10 8.45
C GLY A 194 17.50 -7.26 8.27
N GLY A 195 17.75 -8.38 8.91
CA GLY A 195 16.94 -9.60 8.88
C GLY A 195 15.88 -9.66 9.98
N ALA A 196 15.94 -8.77 10.99
CA ALA A 196 15.19 -8.94 12.24
C ALA A 196 13.66 -9.06 12.05
N LEU A 197 13.06 -8.35 11.10
CA LEU A 197 11.63 -8.51 10.81
C LEU A 197 11.32 -9.91 10.23
N LEU A 198 12.18 -10.43 9.36
CA LEU A 198 12.01 -11.76 8.77
C LEU A 198 12.26 -12.85 9.80
N GLU A 199 13.26 -12.71 10.65
CA GLU A 199 13.55 -13.63 11.77
C GLU A 199 12.33 -13.74 12.70
N ARG A 200 11.82 -12.60 13.20
CA ARG A 200 10.63 -12.55 14.07
C ARG A 200 9.39 -13.14 13.42
N PHE A 201 9.18 -12.89 12.13
CA PHE A 201 8.07 -13.52 11.40
C PHE A 201 8.30 -15.02 11.20
N GLY A 202 9.55 -15.42 10.97
CA GLY A 202 10.02 -16.79 10.86
C GLY A 202 9.71 -17.63 12.11
N GLU A 203 9.95 -17.07 13.29
CA GLU A 203 9.57 -17.68 14.58
C GLU A 203 8.09 -18.06 14.63
N VAL A 204 7.22 -17.17 14.12
CA VAL A 204 5.78 -17.44 14.07
C VAL A 204 5.49 -18.59 13.13
N ILE A 205 6.00 -18.57 11.90
CA ILE A 205 5.67 -19.61 10.90
C ILE A 205 6.42 -20.93 11.11
N GLY A 206 7.42 -20.95 12.00
CA GLY A 206 8.27 -22.11 12.27
C GLY A 206 9.38 -22.30 11.24
N PHE A 207 9.94 -21.22 10.70
CA PHE A 207 10.98 -21.24 9.67
C PHE A 207 12.05 -20.17 9.91
N SER A 208 13.34 -20.53 9.78
CA SER A 208 14.43 -19.54 9.84
C SER A 208 14.77 -19.02 8.45
N PHE A 209 14.76 -17.69 8.30
CA PHE A 209 15.23 -17.03 7.07
C PHE A 209 16.74 -16.74 7.07
N GLU A 210 17.47 -17.09 8.14
CA GLU A 210 18.91 -16.78 8.27
C GLU A 210 19.75 -17.46 7.19
N ASP A 211 19.47 -18.74 6.93
CA ASP A 211 20.21 -19.55 5.95
C ASP A 211 19.81 -19.27 4.50
N VAL A 212 18.75 -18.48 4.29
CA VAL A 212 18.19 -18.25 2.95
C VAL A 212 18.26 -16.78 2.56
N ARG A 213 19.17 -16.50 1.63
CA ARG A 213 19.40 -15.14 1.15
C ARG A 213 18.15 -14.58 0.47
N THR A 214 17.46 -13.69 1.18
CA THR A 214 16.32 -12.96 0.64
C THR A 214 16.79 -11.61 0.11
N ARG A 215 16.74 -11.42 -1.21
CA ARG A 215 16.98 -10.08 -1.78
C ARG A 215 15.89 -9.14 -1.30
N ARG A 216 16.27 -8.00 -0.72
CA ARG A 216 15.26 -7.00 -0.36
C ARG A 216 14.64 -6.38 -1.62
N PRO A 217 13.32 -6.18 -1.63
CA PRO A 217 12.70 -5.36 -2.66
C PRO A 217 13.31 -3.96 -2.62
N GLN A 218 13.79 -3.47 -3.75
CA GLN A 218 14.13 -2.06 -3.91
C GLN A 218 12.81 -1.32 -4.14
N ASN A 219 12.19 -0.82 -3.06
CA ASN A 219 11.04 0.06 -3.16
C ASN A 219 11.52 1.47 -2.84
N ALA A 220 11.89 2.24 -3.86
CA ALA A 220 12.11 3.67 -3.70
C ALA A 220 10.77 4.31 -3.35
N SER A 221 10.63 4.74 -2.10
CA SER A 221 9.57 5.66 -1.70
C SER A 221 9.76 6.97 -2.45
N LEU A 222 8.65 7.61 -2.84
CA LEU A 222 8.70 8.97 -3.38
C LEU A 222 9.11 9.93 -2.26
N GLY A 223 9.77 11.03 -2.60
CA GLY A 223 10.04 12.12 -1.68
C GLY A 223 8.87 13.10 -1.61
N VAL A 224 9.14 14.26 -1.02
CA VAL A 224 8.16 15.32 -0.77
C VAL A 224 7.58 15.90 -2.07
N VAL A 225 8.41 16.17 -3.07
CA VAL A 225 8.02 16.85 -4.32
C VAL A 225 7.17 15.90 -5.16
N ARG A 226 7.65 14.67 -5.37
CA ARG A 226 6.94 13.69 -6.20
C ARG A 226 5.61 13.26 -5.57
N THR A 227 5.53 13.22 -4.24
CA THR A 227 4.27 12.93 -3.54
C THR A 227 3.29 14.10 -3.67
N ASP A 228 3.73 15.36 -3.52
CA ASP A 228 2.86 16.52 -3.74
C ASP A 228 2.38 16.61 -5.20
N LEU A 229 3.26 16.36 -6.18
CA LEU A 229 2.91 16.28 -7.59
C LEU A 229 1.79 15.25 -7.84
N LEU A 230 1.92 14.03 -7.30
CA LEU A 230 0.88 13.02 -7.45
C LEU A 230 -0.45 13.44 -6.80
N ARG A 231 -0.40 14.12 -5.65
CA ARG A 231 -1.59 14.65 -4.98
C ARG A 231 -2.29 15.70 -5.84
N ARG A 232 -1.55 16.64 -6.44
CA ARG A 232 -2.10 17.65 -7.36
C ARG A 232 -2.64 17.02 -8.65
N LEU A 233 -1.95 16.02 -9.18
CA LEU A 233 -2.45 15.22 -10.31
C LEU A 233 -3.76 14.50 -9.96
N ASN A 234 -3.90 13.93 -8.76
CA ASN A 234 -5.16 13.33 -8.33
C ASN A 234 -6.29 14.36 -8.28
N LEU A 235 -6.05 15.59 -7.81
CA LEU A 235 -7.04 16.68 -7.84
C LEU A 235 -7.50 17.00 -9.27
N ALA A 236 -6.56 17.13 -10.21
CA ALA A 236 -6.88 17.40 -11.61
C ALA A 236 -7.68 16.25 -12.25
N LEU A 237 -7.35 15.00 -11.92
CA LEU A 237 -8.07 13.83 -12.43
C LEU A 237 -9.46 13.67 -11.80
N ASP A 238 -9.63 13.98 -10.52
CA ASP A 238 -10.94 13.98 -9.85
C ASP A 238 -11.88 14.99 -10.52
N ALA A 239 -11.37 16.19 -10.88
CA ALA A 239 -12.13 17.20 -11.62
C ALA A 239 -12.57 16.74 -13.02
N ARG A 240 -11.91 15.71 -13.57
CA ARG A 240 -12.21 15.10 -14.88
C ARG A 240 -13.03 13.80 -14.77
N GLU A 241 -13.60 13.50 -13.59
CA GLU A 241 -14.31 12.25 -13.31
C GLU A 241 -13.44 10.98 -13.50
N LEU A 242 -12.12 11.14 -13.33
CA LEU A 242 -11.12 10.07 -13.40
C LEU A 242 -10.54 9.74 -12.02
N SER A 243 -11.39 9.81 -11.00
CA SER A 243 -11.04 9.47 -9.63
C SER A 243 -10.64 8.00 -9.47
N PHE A 244 -9.99 7.68 -8.37
CA PHE A 244 -9.63 6.30 -8.05
C PHE A 244 -10.85 5.36 -8.10
N PRO A 245 -10.74 4.15 -8.70
CA PRO A 245 -9.52 3.46 -9.15
C PRO A 245 -9.16 3.65 -10.64
N ALA A 246 -9.73 4.63 -11.35
CA ALA A 246 -9.48 4.83 -12.78
C ALA A 246 -7.98 5.01 -13.07
N GLY A 247 -7.41 4.20 -13.97
CA GLY A 247 -5.98 4.31 -14.31
C GLY A 247 -5.01 3.97 -13.16
N ILE A 248 -5.44 3.27 -12.10
CA ILE A 248 -4.58 2.90 -10.96
C ILE A 248 -3.25 2.26 -11.38
N ARG A 249 -3.25 1.38 -12.39
CA ARG A 249 -2.01 0.76 -12.90
C ARG A 249 -1.06 1.79 -13.48
N LEU A 250 -1.57 2.78 -14.22
CA LEU A 250 -0.76 3.85 -14.79
C LEU A 250 -0.20 4.73 -13.68
N ARG A 251 -1.05 5.22 -12.78
CA ARG A 251 -0.65 6.09 -11.66
C ARG A 251 0.34 5.42 -10.72
N LYS A 252 -0.01 4.25 -10.19
CA LYS A 252 0.79 3.57 -9.17
C LYS A 252 1.97 2.79 -9.73
N HIS A 253 1.80 2.05 -10.82
CA HIS A 253 2.87 1.16 -11.32
C HIS A 253 3.75 1.79 -12.39
N VAL A 254 3.23 2.72 -13.20
CA VAL A 254 4.03 3.39 -14.24
C VAL A 254 4.60 4.69 -13.70
N LEU A 255 3.77 5.63 -13.24
CA LEU A 255 4.27 6.92 -12.75
C LEU A 255 5.07 6.76 -11.45
N ALA A 256 4.39 6.39 -10.36
CA ALA A 256 5.00 6.40 -9.02
C ALA A 256 6.15 5.40 -8.86
N LYS A 257 6.05 4.20 -9.46
CA LYS A 257 7.02 3.11 -9.23
C LYS A 257 8.06 2.91 -10.31
N ARG A 258 7.85 3.43 -11.53
CA ARG A 258 8.76 3.17 -12.66
C ARG A 258 9.38 4.45 -13.20
N LEU A 259 8.59 5.45 -13.57
CA LEU A 259 9.08 6.65 -14.23
C LEU A 259 9.67 7.63 -13.21
N MET A 260 8.87 8.03 -12.23
CA MET A 260 9.25 9.07 -11.27
C MET A 260 10.56 8.79 -10.52
N PRO A 261 10.86 7.55 -10.04
CA PRO A 261 12.13 7.27 -9.36
C PRO A 261 13.39 7.43 -10.21
N GLY A 262 13.27 7.39 -11.54
CA GLY A 262 14.39 7.57 -12.47
C GLY A 262 14.61 9.00 -12.94
N LEU A 263 13.75 9.94 -12.54
CA LEU A 263 13.87 11.35 -12.94
C LEU A 263 14.99 12.04 -12.17
N ASP A 264 15.74 12.89 -12.85
CA ASP A 264 16.70 13.80 -12.22
C ASP A 264 15.96 15.01 -11.63
N VAL A 265 15.31 14.77 -10.49
CA VAL A 265 14.54 15.77 -9.73
C VAL A 265 14.91 15.63 -8.26
N GLU A 266 15.31 16.74 -7.64
CA GLU A 266 15.57 16.82 -6.21
C GLU A 266 14.28 16.58 -5.43
N ASP A 267 14.31 15.55 -4.58
CA ASP A 267 13.12 15.03 -3.92
C ASP A 267 13.54 14.35 -2.62
N GLU A 268 13.69 15.16 -1.57
CA GLU A 268 14.06 14.64 -0.27
C GLU A 268 12.98 13.70 0.28
N ARG A 269 13.41 12.76 1.12
CA ARG A 269 12.48 11.90 1.86
C ARG A 269 11.54 12.75 2.71
N ILE A 270 10.33 12.26 2.92
CA ILE A 270 9.37 12.89 3.83
C ILE A 270 9.87 12.73 5.27
N GLY A 271 10.13 13.85 5.94
CA GLY A 271 10.53 13.91 7.34
C GLY A 271 9.34 14.17 8.27
N LEU A 272 9.49 13.78 9.53
CA LEU A 272 8.51 14.04 10.58
C LEU A 272 9.15 13.98 11.97
N ARG A 273 8.99 15.09 12.71
CA ARG A 273 9.37 15.17 14.13
C ARG A 273 8.39 14.43 15.03
N VAL A 274 8.88 13.84 16.11
CA VAL A 274 8.03 13.19 17.10
C VAL A 274 7.30 14.26 17.92
N GLU A 275 6.00 14.44 17.65
CA GLU A 275 5.17 15.33 18.47
C GLU A 275 4.64 14.63 19.74
N PRO A 276 4.38 15.37 20.83
CA PRO A 276 3.89 14.80 22.09
C PRO A 276 2.59 13.99 21.98
N TRP A 277 1.75 14.26 20.97
CA TRP A 277 0.53 13.48 20.77
C TRP A 277 0.81 12.09 20.19
N VAL A 278 1.87 11.94 19.38
CA VAL A 278 2.30 10.66 18.79
C VAL A 278 2.84 9.75 19.89
N GLU A 279 3.68 10.29 20.79
CA GLU A 279 4.17 9.58 21.98
C GLU A 279 3.02 9.07 22.84
N ARG A 280 2.06 9.95 23.17
CA ARG A 280 0.87 9.55 23.94
C ARG A 280 0.06 8.47 23.24
N ALA A 281 -0.14 8.58 21.92
CA ALA A 281 -0.90 7.60 21.15
C ALA A 281 -0.18 6.26 21.05
N ALA A 282 1.15 6.26 20.93
CA ALA A 282 1.98 5.06 20.89
C ALA A 282 1.98 4.35 22.25
N ASN A 283 2.17 5.08 23.35
CA ASN A 283 2.12 4.52 24.70
C ASN A 283 0.74 3.90 25.00
N GLN A 284 -0.35 4.58 24.61
CA GLN A 284 -1.70 4.02 24.72
C GLN A 284 -1.89 2.76 23.87
N GLN A 285 -1.29 2.71 22.68
CA GLN A 285 -1.33 1.54 21.81
C GLN A 285 -0.60 0.34 22.44
N VAL A 286 0.63 0.54 22.92
CA VAL A 286 1.43 -0.51 23.57
C VAL A 286 0.68 -1.10 24.76
N VAL A 287 0.24 -0.24 25.69
CA VAL A 287 -0.52 -0.68 26.88
C VAL A 287 -1.82 -1.39 26.47
N GLY A 288 -2.50 -0.89 25.44
CA GLY A 288 -3.74 -1.47 24.95
C GLY A 288 -3.55 -2.86 24.36
N VAL A 289 -2.48 -3.07 23.58
CA VAL A 289 -2.16 -4.37 22.97
C VAL A 289 -1.68 -5.37 24.03
N GLN A 290 -0.84 -4.96 24.98
CA GLN A 290 -0.37 -5.82 26.08
C GLN A 290 -1.54 -6.43 26.88
N ARG A 291 -2.60 -5.66 27.11
CA ARG A 291 -3.80 -6.13 27.83
C ARG A 291 -4.62 -7.19 27.09
N LEU A 292 -4.38 -7.41 25.80
CA LEU A 292 -5.08 -8.41 25.00
C LEU A 292 -4.46 -9.81 25.10
N GLY A 293 -3.35 -9.98 25.82
CA GLY A 293 -2.71 -11.30 26.02
C GLY A 293 -2.08 -11.87 24.74
N VAL A 294 -1.57 -10.99 23.87
CA VAL A 294 -0.92 -11.40 22.61
C VAL A 294 0.46 -12.03 22.83
N SER A 295 0.90 -12.86 21.88
CA SER A 295 2.29 -13.34 21.82
C SER A 295 3.16 -12.31 21.10
N LEU A 296 4.15 -11.74 21.78
CA LEU A 296 5.05 -10.76 21.18
C LEU A 296 6.26 -11.44 20.52
N HIS A 297 6.60 -11.00 19.31
CA HIS A 297 7.83 -11.33 18.59
C HIS A 297 8.59 -10.03 18.27
N GLY A 298 9.66 -9.77 19.02
CA GLY A 298 10.38 -8.50 19.06
C GLY A 298 10.26 -7.81 20.43
N ASP A 299 10.35 -6.48 20.46
CA ASP A 299 10.31 -5.71 21.71
C ASP A 299 9.27 -4.59 21.68
N TRP A 300 8.63 -4.30 22.82
CA TRP A 300 7.66 -3.19 22.92
C TRP A 300 8.30 -1.82 22.66
N SER A 301 9.59 -1.66 22.94
CA SER A 301 10.36 -0.45 22.64
C SER A 301 10.55 -0.20 21.14
N ASP A 302 10.37 -1.21 20.28
CA ASP A 302 10.32 -1.01 18.83
C ASP A 302 9.13 -0.13 18.40
N LEU A 303 8.10 -0.02 19.25
CA LEU A 303 6.91 0.81 19.02
C LEU A 303 7.04 2.21 19.62
N THR A 304 8.16 2.52 20.27
CA THR A 304 8.49 3.88 20.66
C THR A 304 8.67 4.74 19.40
N PRO A 305 7.94 5.86 19.27
CA PRO A 305 8.09 6.76 18.14
C PRO A 305 9.53 7.22 17.96
N VAL A 306 10.03 7.12 16.73
CA VAL A 306 11.35 7.65 16.35
C VAL A 306 11.22 8.75 15.31
N GLU A 307 12.20 9.64 15.32
CA GLU A 307 12.36 10.70 14.34
C GLU A 307 12.46 10.13 12.91
N VAL A 308 11.85 10.83 11.96
CA VAL A 308 12.00 10.54 10.53
C VAL A 308 12.74 11.69 9.89
N ASP A 309 13.97 11.44 9.46
CA ASP A 309 14.77 12.43 8.76
C ASP A 309 14.22 12.69 7.35
N GLY A 310 14.17 13.97 6.97
CA GLY A 310 13.66 14.40 5.67
C GLY A 310 13.09 15.81 5.70
N ALA A 311 12.50 16.21 4.58
CA ALA A 311 11.85 17.50 4.41
C ALA A 311 10.37 17.45 4.84
N ASP A 312 9.85 18.59 5.27
CA ASP A 312 8.41 18.76 5.53
C ASP A 312 7.66 18.93 4.18
N PRO A 313 6.69 18.04 3.86
CA PRO A 313 5.90 18.17 2.64
C PRO A 313 5.14 19.49 2.49
N SER A 314 4.85 20.19 3.60
CA SER A 314 4.18 21.49 3.56
C SER A 314 5.08 22.63 3.05
N ALA A 315 6.39 22.40 2.97
CA ALA A 315 7.37 23.37 2.47
C ALA A 315 7.67 23.24 0.96
N VAL A 316 7.01 22.31 0.25
CA VAL A 316 7.20 22.15 -1.20
C VAL A 316 6.66 23.37 -1.94
N THR A 317 7.50 23.99 -2.77
CA THR A 317 7.14 25.17 -3.56
C THR A 317 6.54 24.79 -4.91
N ASP A 318 5.77 25.70 -5.50
CA ASP A 318 5.17 25.50 -6.83
C ASP A 318 6.23 25.32 -7.92
N ASP A 319 7.37 26.00 -7.84
CA ASP A 319 8.48 25.84 -8.80
C ASP A 319 9.04 24.41 -8.82
N ARG A 320 9.24 23.82 -7.63
CA ARG A 320 9.73 22.44 -7.52
C ARG A 320 8.73 21.45 -8.09
N THR A 321 7.44 21.66 -7.82
CA THR A 321 6.37 20.81 -8.35
C THR A 321 6.22 20.99 -9.87
N ALA A 322 6.34 22.21 -10.40
CA ALA A 322 6.30 22.48 -11.84
C ALA A 322 7.45 21.78 -12.58
N ALA A 323 8.68 21.88 -12.06
CA ALA A 323 9.83 21.19 -12.64
C ALA A 323 9.66 19.66 -12.64
N ALA A 324 9.17 19.10 -11.52
CA ALA A 324 8.88 17.67 -11.43
C ALA A 324 7.76 17.23 -12.38
N ALA A 325 6.71 18.05 -12.53
CA ALA A 325 5.61 17.79 -13.45
C ALA A 325 6.10 17.78 -14.90
N ALA A 326 6.91 18.78 -15.30
CA ALA A 326 7.46 18.87 -16.63
C ALA A 326 8.37 17.68 -16.98
N ALA A 327 9.29 17.32 -16.08
CA ALA A 327 10.14 16.14 -16.25
C ALA A 327 9.31 14.84 -16.36
N THR A 328 8.29 14.69 -15.53
CA THR A 328 7.38 13.53 -15.57
C THR A 328 6.57 13.50 -16.87
N HIS A 329 6.12 14.65 -17.36
CA HIS A 329 5.35 14.77 -18.59
C HIS A 329 6.16 14.28 -19.80
N VAL A 330 7.42 14.71 -19.94
CA VAL A 330 8.32 14.27 -21.02
C VAL A 330 8.45 12.74 -21.05
N GLU A 331 8.80 12.14 -19.92
CA GLU A 331 8.99 10.68 -19.82
C GLU A 331 7.69 9.90 -20.02
N LEU A 332 6.57 10.37 -19.45
CA LEU A 332 5.28 9.71 -19.63
C LEU A 332 4.83 9.79 -21.10
N ARG A 333 4.99 10.94 -21.74
CA ARG A 333 4.63 11.13 -23.15
C ARG A 333 5.43 10.19 -24.04
N ALA A 334 6.76 10.17 -23.88
CA ALA A 334 7.63 9.26 -24.63
C ALA A 334 7.20 7.80 -24.46
N TRP A 335 6.88 7.39 -23.22
CA TRP A 335 6.37 6.05 -22.94
C TRP A 335 5.03 5.76 -23.62
N LEU A 336 4.10 6.73 -23.65
CA LEU A 336 2.79 6.60 -24.28
C LEU A 336 2.87 6.55 -25.81
N VAL A 337 3.72 7.37 -26.42
CA VAL A 337 4.03 7.37 -27.86
C VAL A 337 4.56 6.00 -28.27
N HIS A 338 5.61 5.51 -27.60
CA HIS A 338 6.18 4.20 -27.89
C HIS A 338 5.14 3.07 -27.74
N ARG A 339 4.25 3.17 -26.74
CA ARG A 339 3.14 2.22 -26.54
C ARG A 339 2.05 2.34 -27.61
N ALA A 340 1.87 3.51 -28.23
CA ALA A 340 0.95 3.70 -29.34
C ALA A 340 1.50 3.05 -30.61
N GLU A 341 2.80 3.21 -30.86
CA GLU A 341 3.53 2.61 -32.00
C GLU A 341 3.54 1.07 -31.93
N THR A 342 3.92 0.53 -30.77
CA THR A 342 4.09 -0.93 -30.57
C THR A 342 2.79 -1.69 -30.37
N ASN A 343 1.67 -0.98 -30.16
CA ASN A 343 0.36 -1.58 -29.96
C ASN A 343 -0.71 -0.69 -30.60
N PRO A 344 -0.76 -0.61 -31.94
CA PRO A 344 -1.64 0.31 -32.64
C PRO A 344 -3.10 0.01 -32.33
N ARG A 345 -3.90 1.08 -32.25
CA ARG A 345 -5.35 1.01 -32.03
C ARG A 345 -6.05 2.02 -32.93
N PRO A 346 -7.17 1.65 -33.58
CA PRO A 346 -7.91 2.58 -34.42
C PRO A 346 -8.28 3.86 -33.65
N GLY A 347 -7.89 5.02 -34.16
CA GLY A 347 -8.13 6.33 -33.55
C GLY A 347 -7.23 6.69 -32.34
N TRP A 348 -6.23 5.86 -32.01
CA TRP A 348 -5.34 6.04 -30.86
C TRP A 348 -3.87 5.82 -31.23
N GLY A 349 -3.44 6.47 -32.32
CA GLY A 349 -2.06 6.47 -32.80
C GLY A 349 -1.14 7.42 -32.01
N PRO A 350 0.17 7.38 -32.28
CA PRO A 350 1.17 8.25 -31.63
C PRO A 350 0.84 9.75 -31.76
N GLU A 351 0.28 10.14 -32.89
CA GLU A 351 -0.13 11.52 -33.22
C GLU A 351 -1.27 12.05 -32.36
N THR A 352 -2.00 11.18 -31.65
CA THR A 352 -3.11 11.61 -30.78
C THR A 352 -2.68 11.76 -29.32
N VAL A 353 -1.43 11.42 -28.98
CA VAL A 353 -0.90 11.61 -27.62
C VAL A 353 -0.74 13.11 -27.36
N PRO A 354 -1.36 13.67 -26.29
CA PRO A 354 -1.30 15.09 -26.00
C PRO A 354 0.12 15.65 -26.00
N GLU A 355 0.22 16.89 -26.48
CA GLU A 355 1.45 17.69 -26.49
C GLU A 355 1.26 18.89 -25.58
N TRP A 356 2.36 19.30 -24.95
CA TRP A 356 2.39 20.48 -24.10
C TRP A 356 3.78 21.08 -24.17
N GLU A 357 3.82 22.41 -24.32
CA GLU A 357 5.04 23.20 -24.26
C GLU A 357 4.93 24.16 -23.06
N PRO A 358 5.91 24.19 -22.16
CA PRO A 358 5.88 25.06 -21.00
C PRO A 358 6.02 26.54 -21.39
N ASP A 359 5.17 27.41 -20.84
CA ASP A 359 5.35 28.86 -20.91
C ASP A 359 6.46 29.29 -19.95
N ALA A 360 7.66 29.51 -20.48
CA ALA A 360 8.83 29.91 -19.69
C ALA A 360 8.67 31.28 -18.99
N ALA A 361 7.69 32.10 -19.40
CA ALA A 361 7.40 33.39 -18.78
C ALA A 361 6.28 33.34 -17.73
N ALA A 362 5.62 32.18 -17.56
CA ALA A 362 4.52 32.05 -16.62
C ALA A 362 5.01 32.16 -15.16
N PRO A 363 4.25 32.84 -14.28
CA PRO A 363 4.52 32.83 -12.85
C PRO A 363 4.47 31.39 -12.28
N ALA A 364 5.30 31.10 -11.27
CA ALA A 364 5.46 29.79 -10.62
C ALA A 364 4.15 29.00 -10.43
N GLY A 365 3.15 29.62 -9.78
CA GLY A 365 1.87 28.96 -9.50
C GLY A 365 1.07 28.61 -10.77
N ARG A 366 1.13 29.47 -11.79
CA ARG A 366 0.50 29.22 -13.10
C ARG A 366 1.24 28.12 -13.86
N ALA A 367 2.57 28.19 -13.90
CA ALA A 367 3.41 27.16 -14.54
C ALA A 367 3.20 25.78 -13.91
N CYS A 368 3.08 25.72 -12.58
CA CYS A 368 2.76 24.50 -11.85
C CYS A 368 1.38 23.94 -12.23
N ALA A 369 0.35 24.79 -12.24
CA ALA A 369 -0.99 24.37 -12.63
C ALA A 369 -1.04 23.84 -14.08
N GLU A 370 -0.44 24.56 -15.02
CA GLU A 370 -0.38 24.17 -16.44
C GLU A 370 0.36 22.83 -16.64
N ALA A 371 1.50 22.64 -15.95
CA ALA A 371 2.26 21.40 -16.04
C ALA A 371 1.51 20.18 -15.44
N VAL A 372 0.76 20.40 -14.35
CA VAL A 372 -0.08 19.35 -13.75
C VAL A 372 -1.25 19.00 -14.67
N GLU A 373 -1.91 19.98 -15.28
CA GLU A 373 -3.00 19.74 -16.23
C GLU A 373 -2.51 18.99 -17.49
N ALA A 374 -1.36 19.37 -18.03
CA ALA A 374 -0.73 18.65 -19.14
C ALA A 374 -0.44 17.19 -18.79
N LEU A 375 0.06 16.92 -17.57
CA LEU A 375 0.27 15.55 -17.10
C LEU A 375 -1.07 14.80 -16.94
N ALA A 376 -2.13 15.48 -16.51
CA ALA A 376 -3.47 14.92 -16.43
C ALA A 376 -4.04 14.55 -17.81
N ASP A 377 -3.77 15.36 -18.85
CA ASP A 377 -4.16 15.06 -20.24
C ASP A 377 -3.57 13.74 -20.74
N LEU A 378 -2.28 13.49 -20.47
CA LEU A 378 -1.62 12.23 -20.82
C LEU A 378 -2.25 11.03 -20.09
N VAL A 379 -2.57 11.19 -18.79
CA VAL A 379 -3.20 10.13 -18.00
C VAL A 379 -4.61 9.85 -18.50
N GLU A 380 -5.39 10.88 -18.77
CA GLU A 380 -6.73 10.78 -19.32
C GLU A 380 -6.73 10.07 -20.67
N TRP A 381 -5.85 10.49 -21.59
CA TRP A 381 -5.66 9.84 -22.89
C TRP A 381 -5.39 8.34 -22.72
N ALA A 382 -4.48 7.98 -21.82
CA ALA A 382 -4.11 6.59 -21.58
C ALA A 382 -5.25 5.75 -20.98
N VAL A 383 -6.05 6.34 -20.09
CA VAL A 383 -7.25 5.69 -19.51
C VAL A 383 -8.31 5.47 -20.58
N ARG A 384 -8.65 6.51 -21.36
CA ARG A 384 -9.65 6.44 -22.43
C ARG A 384 -9.24 5.44 -23.52
N ARG A 385 -7.96 5.47 -23.94
CA ARG A 385 -7.38 4.48 -24.86
C ARG A 385 -7.54 3.06 -24.34
N THR A 386 -7.35 2.85 -23.05
CA THR A 386 -7.49 1.53 -22.42
C THR A 386 -8.94 1.07 -22.42
N ARG A 387 -9.89 1.94 -22.07
CA ARG A 387 -11.34 1.65 -22.09
C ARG A 387 -11.84 1.30 -23.50
N ALA A 388 -11.38 2.00 -24.54
CA ALA A 388 -11.76 1.71 -25.93
C ALA A 388 -11.45 0.26 -26.37
N ARG A 389 -10.40 -0.37 -25.81
CA ARG A 389 -10.09 -1.79 -26.06
C ARG A 389 -11.15 -2.73 -25.46
N HIS A 390 -11.73 -2.38 -24.33
CA HIS A 390 -12.73 -3.23 -23.68
C HIS A 390 -14.06 -3.17 -24.45
N THR A 391 -14.44 -2.00 -24.96
CA THR A 391 -15.64 -1.83 -25.80
C THR A 391 -15.51 -2.54 -27.15
N ALA A 392 -14.32 -2.61 -27.74
CA ALA A 392 -14.10 -3.33 -29.01
C ALA A 392 -14.00 -4.87 -28.85
N ARG A 393 -13.99 -5.38 -27.62
CA ARG A 393 -13.89 -6.82 -27.30
C ARG A 393 -15.16 -7.41 -26.70
N ALA A 394 -16.08 -6.56 -26.24
CA ALA A 394 -17.44 -6.92 -25.87
C ALA A 394 -18.32 -6.84 -27.12
#